data_AF-A0A9W9EG54-F1
#
_entry.id   AF-A0A9W9EG54-F1
#
_cell.length_a   1.000
_cell.length_b   1.000
_cell.length_c   1.000
_cell.angle_alpha   90.00
_cell.angle_beta   90.00
_cell.angle_gamma   90.00
#
_symmetry.space_group_name_H-M   'P 1'
#
loop_
_entity.id
_entity.type
_entity.pdbx_description
1 polymer ?
#
loop_
_entity_poly.entity_id
_entity_poly.type
_entity_poly.pdbx_seq_one_letter_code
_entity_poly.pdbx_strand_id
1 'polypeptide(L)'
;MNRQKRPGGRGGSRPSHPRVPPSRSINHGTPVNIVLKVDQPTGRTVSGTVDELLTRGDHPRGVKVRLTDGRVGRVQSLRSADEPTDSTQGAVEGREEGIQLRTEGAGITGGRRDRFTARDMRLDGPEEPSSEPLGLDMYIRPPKGKKRGGKARTGQNSNERDDALVNTTATPETTIATTATASCPVCGAFEGDEAAVAHHVAQHFEE
;
A
#
# COMPACT_ATOMS: atom_id res chain seq x y z
N MET A 1 1.22 -50.80 -2.13
CA MET A 1 0.29 -49.72 -1.74
C MET A 1 0.50 -48.52 -2.66
N ASN A 2 -0.28 -48.40 -3.73
CA ASN A 2 -0.18 -47.30 -4.69
C ASN A 2 -0.83 -46.03 -4.10
N ARG A 3 -0.04 -44.98 -3.85
CA ARG A 3 -0.58 -43.65 -3.55
C ARG A 3 -1.18 -43.06 -4.82
N GLN A 4 -2.50 -43.17 -5.00
CA GLN A 4 -3.20 -42.40 -6.04
C GLN A 4 -2.92 -40.91 -5.83
N LYS A 5 -2.32 -40.30 -6.86
CA LYS A 5 -2.09 -38.87 -6.99
C LYS A 5 -3.45 -38.17 -7.03
N ARG A 6 -3.78 -37.40 -5.99
CA ARG A 6 -5.04 -36.62 -5.94
C ARG A 6 -5.07 -35.68 -7.16
N PRO A 7 -6.13 -35.66 -7.98
CA PRO A 7 -6.22 -34.73 -9.10
C PRO A 7 -6.21 -33.29 -8.55
N GLY A 8 -5.25 -32.50 -9.03
CA GLY A 8 -5.03 -31.13 -8.59
C GLY A 8 -6.30 -30.29 -8.73
N GLY A 9 -6.57 -29.49 -7.69
CA GLY A 9 -7.70 -28.59 -7.61
C GLY A 9 -7.82 -27.66 -8.82
N ARG A 10 -9.07 -27.41 -9.19
CA ARG A 10 -9.51 -26.63 -10.37
C ARG A 10 -8.85 -25.25 -10.38
N GLY A 11 -8.44 -24.85 -11.59
CA GLY A 11 -7.58 -23.70 -11.87
C GLY A 11 -7.98 -22.41 -11.16
N GLY A 12 -7.01 -21.82 -10.46
CA GLY A 12 -7.15 -20.51 -9.84
C GLY A 12 -7.46 -19.43 -10.88
N SER A 13 -8.36 -18.52 -10.51
CA SER A 13 -8.73 -17.34 -11.28
C SER A 13 -7.47 -16.65 -11.81
N ARG A 14 -7.39 -16.54 -13.15
CA ARG A 14 -6.31 -15.78 -13.78
C ARG A 14 -6.33 -14.36 -13.21
N PRO A 15 -5.16 -13.81 -12.83
CA PRO A 15 -5.10 -12.48 -12.25
C PRO A 15 -5.69 -11.42 -13.20
N SER A 16 -6.43 -10.46 -12.65
CA SER A 16 -7.20 -9.43 -13.39
C SER A 16 -6.37 -8.27 -13.92
N HIS A 17 -5.04 -8.39 -13.95
CA HIS A 17 -4.15 -7.31 -14.41
C HIS A 17 -3.90 -7.42 -15.92
N PRO A 18 -3.75 -6.28 -16.62
CA PRO A 18 -3.38 -6.28 -18.04
C PRO A 18 -2.02 -6.98 -18.23
N ARG A 19 -1.86 -7.66 -19.36
CA ARG A 19 -0.65 -8.42 -19.67
C ARG A 19 0.49 -7.46 -19.99
N VAL A 20 1.27 -7.14 -18.97
CA VAL A 20 2.48 -6.31 -19.08
C VAL A 20 3.70 -7.17 -19.48
N PRO A 21 4.69 -6.58 -20.18
CA PRO A 21 5.92 -7.29 -20.51
C PRO A 21 6.71 -7.67 -19.25
N PRO A 22 7.22 -8.91 -19.13
CA PRO A 22 8.06 -9.31 -18.02
C PRO A 22 9.42 -8.61 -18.09
N SER A 23 10.11 -8.46 -16.95
CA SER A 23 11.44 -7.83 -16.90
C SER A 23 12.49 -8.51 -17.78
N ARG A 24 12.35 -9.81 -18.04
CA ARG A 24 13.28 -10.58 -18.89
C ARG A 24 13.23 -10.18 -20.37
N SER A 25 12.14 -9.55 -20.83
CA SER A 25 12.03 -9.05 -22.21
C SER A 25 12.47 -7.59 -22.35
N ILE A 26 12.88 -6.94 -21.27
CA ILE A 26 13.24 -5.51 -21.27
C ILE A 26 14.72 -5.41 -20.90
N ASN A 27 15.53 -4.98 -21.86
CA ASN A 27 16.96 -4.73 -21.68
C ASN A 27 17.26 -3.23 -21.80
N HIS A 28 18.43 -2.82 -21.32
CA HIS A 28 18.99 -1.50 -21.58
C HIS A 28 19.00 -1.23 -23.11
N GLY A 29 18.61 -0.04 -23.54
CA GLY A 29 18.49 0.32 -24.95
C GLY A 29 17.16 -0.08 -25.62
N THR A 30 16.25 -0.76 -24.91
CA THR A 30 14.95 -1.14 -25.50
C THR A 30 14.02 0.07 -25.57
N PRO A 31 13.37 0.35 -26.71
CA PRO A 31 12.33 1.37 -26.80
C PRO A 31 11.03 0.86 -26.16
N VAL A 32 10.50 1.63 -25.22
CA VAL A 32 9.34 1.26 -24.39
C VAL A 32 8.38 2.43 -24.23
N ASN A 33 7.13 2.12 -23.90
CA ASN A 33 6.15 3.09 -23.43
C ASN A 33 5.98 2.92 -21.92
N ILE A 34 6.23 3.99 -21.18
CA ILE A 34 6.14 4.01 -19.71
C ILE A 34 5.04 4.94 -19.23
N VAL A 35 4.47 4.62 -18.08
CA VAL A 35 3.60 5.54 -17.32
C VAL A 35 4.42 6.13 -16.18
N LEU A 36 4.52 7.46 -16.15
CA LEU A 36 5.16 8.19 -15.07
C LEU A 36 4.27 8.19 -13.82
N LYS A 37 4.84 8.45 -12.65
CA LYS A 37 4.06 8.55 -11.41
C LYS A 37 2.96 9.61 -11.49
N VAL A 38 3.30 10.77 -12.09
CA VAL A 38 2.37 11.89 -12.29
C VAL A 38 1.21 11.54 -13.22
N ASP A 39 1.45 10.61 -14.16
CA ASP A 39 0.48 10.17 -15.17
C ASP A 39 -0.24 8.87 -14.78
N GLN A 40 -0.02 8.31 -13.59
CA GLN A 40 -0.77 7.14 -13.12
C GLN A 40 -2.30 7.35 -13.05
N PRO A 41 -2.86 8.51 -12.65
CA PRO A 41 -4.30 8.71 -12.67
C PRO A 41 -4.85 8.92 -14.09
N THR A 42 -4.06 9.50 -15.00
CA THR A 42 -4.47 9.80 -16.38
C THR A 42 -4.20 8.64 -17.35
N GLY A 43 -3.31 7.72 -16.99
CA GLY A 43 -2.86 6.62 -17.83
C GLY A 43 -1.98 7.05 -19.01
N ARG A 44 -1.52 8.31 -19.05
CA ARG A 44 -0.71 8.80 -20.16
C ARG A 44 0.63 8.08 -20.21
N THR A 45 0.99 7.60 -21.40
CA THR A 45 2.26 6.92 -21.64
C THR A 45 3.23 7.82 -22.38
N VAL A 46 4.48 7.80 -21.94
CA VAL A 46 5.62 8.47 -22.56
C VAL A 46 6.49 7.40 -23.21
N SER A 47 6.84 7.59 -24.48
CA SER A 47 7.80 6.76 -25.18
C SER A 47 9.23 7.17 -24.84
N GLY A 48 10.14 6.19 -24.78
CA GLY A 48 11.57 6.46 -24.62
C GLY A 48 12.40 5.18 -24.59
N THR A 49 13.71 5.36 -24.46
CA THR A 49 14.68 4.27 -24.41
C THR A 49 15.04 3.95 -22.96
N VAL A 50 15.09 2.67 -22.59
CA VAL A 50 15.47 2.24 -21.23
C VAL A 50 16.95 2.47 -20.99
N ASP A 51 17.27 3.20 -19.92
CA ASP A 51 18.62 3.40 -19.40
C ASP A 51 18.94 2.40 -18.29
N GLU A 52 18.04 2.20 -17.32
CA GLU A 52 18.27 1.29 -16.19
C GLU A 52 17.00 0.54 -15.76
N LEU A 53 17.13 -0.76 -15.45
CA LEU A 53 16.06 -1.59 -14.90
C LEU A 53 16.08 -1.54 -13.35
N LEU A 54 15.04 -0.95 -12.74
CA LEU A 54 14.99 -0.72 -11.30
C LEU A 54 14.17 -1.78 -10.52
N THR A 55 13.57 -2.75 -11.21
CA THR A 55 12.79 -3.83 -10.59
C THR A 55 13.47 -5.17 -10.81
N ARG A 56 13.58 -5.95 -9.73
CA ARG A 56 14.00 -7.35 -9.76
C ARG A 56 12.75 -8.24 -9.84
N GLY A 57 12.36 -8.67 -11.05
CA GLY A 57 11.26 -9.64 -11.26
C GLY A 57 10.09 -9.13 -12.11
N ASP A 58 9.04 -9.96 -12.22
CA ASP A 58 7.79 -9.63 -12.94
C ASP A 58 6.80 -8.96 -11.99
N HIS A 59 6.06 -7.96 -12.49
CA HIS A 59 5.21 -7.12 -11.66
C HIS A 59 3.89 -6.87 -12.38
N PRO A 60 2.71 -7.04 -11.71
CA PRO A 60 1.41 -7.08 -12.38
C PRO A 60 1.01 -5.80 -13.11
N ARG A 61 1.61 -4.65 -12.76
CA ARG A 61 1.37 -3.35 -13.42
C ARG A 61 2.56 -2.85 -14.24
N GLY A 62 3.57 -3.71 -14.45
CA GLY A 62 4.74 -3.38 -15.23
C GLY A 62 6.00 -3.16 -14.40
N VAL A 63 7.13 -3.32 -15.09
CA VAL A 63 8.50 -3.21 -14.55
C VAL A 63 8.88 -1.75 -14.39
N LYS A 64 9.50 -1.38 -13.26
CA LYS A 64 9.98 0.00 -13.06
C LYS A 64 11.30 0.19 -13.79
N VAL A 65 11.37 1.21 -14.63
CA VAL A 65 12.57 1.54 -15.43
C VAL A 65 12.88 3.03 -15.37
N ARG A 66 14.15 3.37 -15.56
CA ARG A 66 14.63 4.72 -15.84
C ARG A 66 14.86 4.85 -17.34
N LEU A 67 14.37 5.92 -17.95
CA LEU A 67 14.67 6.25 -19.34
C LEU A 67 16.00 7.00 -19.45
N THR A 68 16.55 7.07 -20.66
CA THR A 68 17.71 7.92 -21.01
C THR A 68 17.51 9.38 -20.65
N ASP A 69 16.26 9.86 -20.61
CA ASP A 69 15.90 11.22 -20.19
C ASP A 69 15.94 11.43 -18.66
N GLY A 70 16.33 10.40 -17.88
CA GLY A 70 16.33 10.41 -16.41
C GLY A 70 14.95 10.21 -15.76
N ARG A 71 13.87 10.22 -16.54
CA ARG A 71 12.49 9.98 -16.08
C ARG A 71 12.28 8.53 -15.63
N VAL A 72 11.51 8.31 -14.57
CA VAL A 72 11.25 6.98 -13.99
C VAL A 72 9.77 6.63 -14.06
N GLY A 73 9.43 5.43 -14.57
CA GLY A 73 8.05 4.99 -14.72
C GLY A 73 7.87 3.47 -14.77
N ARG A 74 6.63 3.02 -14.98
CA ARG A 74 6.26 1.60 -15.15
C ARG A 74 6.06 1.30 -16.64
N VAL A 75 6.68 0.24 -17.15
CA VAL A 75 6.53 -0.18 -18.56
C VAL A 75 5.13 -0.78 -18.79
N GLN A 76 4.42 -0.26 -19.78
CA GLN A 76 3.13 -0.81 -20.23
C GLN A 76 3.26 -1.65 -21.49
N SER A 77 4.04 -1.18 -22.47
CA SER A 77 4.23 -1.86 -23.76
C SER A 77 5.63 -1.62 -24.32
N LEU A 78 6.08 -2.57 -25.15
CA LEU A 78 7.30 -2.43 -25.96
C LEU A 78 6.93 -1.69 -27.25
N ARG A 79 7.82 -0.82 -27.73
CA ARG A 79 7.64 -0.12 -29.00
C ARG A 79 8.46 -0.84 -30.08
N SER A 80 7.86 -1.16 -31.21
CA SER A 80 8.59 -1.62 -32.39
C SER A 80 9.38 -0.44 -32.95
N ALA A 81 10.66 -0.61 -33.28
CA ALA A 81 11.56 0.49 -33.65
C ALA A 81 11.18 1.21 -34.96
N ASP A 82 10.26 0.67 -35.76
CA ASP A 82 9.94 1.16 -37.10
C ASP A 82 8.79 2.19 -37.18
N GLU A 83 8.14 2.55 -36.07
CA GLU A 83 7.06 3.55 -36.09
C GLU A 83 7.59 4.95 -35.75
N PRO A 84 7.59 5.93 -36.69
CA PRO A 84 8.01 7.29 -36.41
C PRO A 84 7.04 7.98 -35.44
N THR A 85 7.58 8.78 -34.52
CA THR A 85 6.81 9.58 -33.56
C THR A 85 6.24 10.81 -34.26
N ASP A 86 4.96 10.81 -34.60
CA ASP A 86 4.22 12.06 -34.79
C ASP A 86 3.80 12.59 -33.42
N SER A 87 4.47 13.67 -32.99
CA SER A 87 4.29 14.34 -31.70
C SER A 87 3.05 15.23 -31.63
N THR A 88 1.98 14.95 -32.38
CA THR A 88 0.86 15.90 -32.53
C THR A 88 -0.52 15.29 -32.30
N GLN A 89 -0.78 14.67 -31.15
CA GLN A 89 -2.17 14.41 -30.71
C GLN A 89 -2.33 14.63 -29.20
N GLY A 90 -2.23 15.91 -28.83
CA GLY A 90 -2.57 16.43 -27.51
C GLY A 90 -3.59 17.56 -27.62
N ALA A 91 -4.64 17.38 -28.41
CA ALA A 91 -5.80 18.26 -28.43
C ALA A 91 -7.03 17.49 -28.93
N VAL A 92 -7.82 16.94 -28.01
CA VAL A 92 -9.25 16.82 -28.24
C VAL A 92 -9.93 17.37 -26.99
N GLU A 93 -10.26 18.64 -27.11
CA GLU A 93 -11.12 19.41 -26.23
C GLU A 93 -12.57 18.89 -26.34
N GLY A 94 -13.33 19.14 -25.28
CA GLY A 94 -14.80 19.13 -25.15
C GLY A 94 -15.66 18.45 -26.23
N ARG A 95 -16.41 17.42 -25.79
CA ARG A 95 -17.78 17.23 -26.27
C ARG A 95 -18.67 16.71 -25.14
N GLU A 96 -19.14 17.67 -24.37
CA GLU A 96 -20.48 17.68 -23.79
C GLU A 96 -21.54 17.46 -24.89
N GLU A 97 -22.48 16.55 -24.63
CA GLU A 97 -23.91 16.59 -25.02
C GLU A 97 -24.52 15.18 -24.97
N GLY A 98 -25.64 15.05 -24.24
CA GLY A 98 -26.70 14.14 -24.64
C GLY A 98 -26.93 12.90 -23.77
N ILE A 99 -27.64 13.10 -22.66
CA ILE A 99 -28.53 12.10 -22.08
C ILE A 99 -29.55 11.68 -23.15
N GLN A 100 -29.63 10.40 -23.51
CA GLN A 100 -30.79 9.84 -24.21
C GLN A 100 -31.27 8.57 -23.51
N LEU A 101 -32.19 8.78 -22.58
CA LEU A 101 -33.12 7.79 -22.08
C LEU A 101 -34.06 7.41 -23.25
N ARG A 102 -34.09 6.14 -23.65
CA ARG A 102 -35.15 5.57 -24.49
C ARG A 102 -35.76 4.34 -23.81
N THR A 103 -36.88 4.57 -23.14
CA THR A 103 -38.09 3.70 -23.17
C THR A 103 -38.35 3.35 -24.64
N GLU A 104 -38.70 2.14 -25.11
CA GLU A 104 -39.87 1.26 -24.89
C GLU A 104 -39.48 -0.10 -25.57
N GLY A 105 -39.57 -1.29 -24.99
CA GLY A 105 -40.79 -2.10 -24.94
C GLY A 105 -40.64 -3.46 -25.67
N ALA A 106 -40.74 -4.55 -24.90
CA ALA A 106 -41.14 -5.93 -25.27
C ALA A 106 -40.16 -6.95 -25.92
N GLY A 107 -39.83 -7.99 -25.13
CA GLY A 107 -40.07 -9.38 -25.52
C GLY A 107 -38.89 -10.27 -25.89
N ILE A 108 -38.26 -10.95 -24.92
CA ILE A 108 -37.70 -12.30 -25.14
C ILE A 108 -37.98 -13.20 -23.94
N THR A 109 -38.75 -14.23 -24.23
CA THR A 109 -38.99 -15.43 -23.46
C THR A 109 -37.70 -16.24 -23.32
N GLY A 110 -37.46 -16.83 -22.15
CA GLY A 110 -36.36 -17.79 -21.98
C GLY A 110 -35.73 -17.73 -20.59
N GLY A 111 -36.36 -18.41 -19.63
CA GLY A 111 -36.04 -18.31 -18.22
C GLY A 111 -34.58 -18.59 -17.82
N ARG A 112 -34.08 -17.75 -16.91
CA ARG A 112 -33.04 -18.11 -15.93
C ARG A 112 -33.27 -17.35 -14.63
N ARG A 113 -34.09 -17.96 -13.77
CA ARG A 113 -34.08 -17.84 -12.30
C ARG A 113 -33.56 -16.50 -11.76
N ASP A 114 -34.48 -15.56 -11.60
CA ASP A 114 -34.35 -14.44 -10.67
C ASP A 114 -34.02 -14.99 -9.26
N ARG A 115 -32.74 -15.02 -8.92
CA ARG A 115 -32.25 -15.37 -7.57
C ARG A 115 -32.17 -14.13 -6.68
N PHE A 116 -33.04 -13.15 -6.90
CA PHE A 116 -33.08 -11.90 -6.15
C PHE A 116 -34.45 -11.58 -5.56
N THR A 117 -35.39 -12.54 -5.55
CA THR A 117 -36.53 -12.44 -4.65
C THR A 117 -36.08 -12.88 -3.24
N ALA A 118 -36.21 -11.93 -2.31
CA ALA A 118 -35.90 -12.00 -0.88
C ALA A 118 -34.41 -11.92 -0.49
N ARG A 119 -33.86 -10.70 -0.52
CA ARG A 119 -32.94 -10.27 0.55
C ARG A 119 -33.48 -8.99 1.15
N ASP A 120 -33.98 -9.14 2.38
CA ASP A 120 -34.22 -8.12 3.38
C ASP A 120 -34.64 -6.74 2.86
N MET A 121 -35.95 -6.47 2.87
CA MET A 121 -36.38 -5.13 3.24
C MET A 121 -35.89 -4.91 4.67
N ARG A 122 -34.72 -4.30 4.81
CA ARG A 122 -34.33 -3.66 6.07
C ARG A 122 -35.33 -2.53 6.26
N LEU A 123 -36.36 -2.78 7.07
CA LEU A 123 -37.14 -1.73 7.71
C LEU A 123 -36.17 -1.00 8.65
N ASP A 124 -35.43 -0.04 8.11
CA ASP A 124 -34.72 0.94 8.93
C ASP A 124 -35.80 1.80 9.61
N GLY A 125 -36.29 1.31 10.76
CA GLY A 125 -36.76 2.21 11.80
C GLY A 125 -35.60 3.09 12.24
N PRO A 126 -35.82 4.31 12.74
CA PRO A 126 -34.73 5.16 13.20
C PRO A 126 -34.13 4.56 14.48
N GLU A 127 -33.21 3.61 14.33
CA GLU A 127 -32.29 3.20 15.38
C GLU A 127 -31.28 4.33 15.55
N GLU A 128 -31.43 5.07 16.64
CA GLU A 128 -30.45 6.06 17.06
C GLU A 128 -29.08 5.39 17.19
N PRO A 129 -27.99 5.98 16.67
CA PRO A 129 -26.67 5.41 16.85
C PRO A 129 -26.33 5.46 18.34
N SER A 130 -26.24 4.29 18.98
CA SER A 130 -25.82 4.15 20.36
C SER A 130 -24.47 4.84 20.56
N SER A 131 -24.46 5.91 21.34
CA SER A 131 -23.29 6.72 21.70
C SER A 131 -22.39 6.03 22.72
N GLU A 132 -22.33 4.70 22.72
CA GLU A 132 -21.43 3.98 23.60
C GLU A 132 -20.00 4.06 23.05
N PRO A 133 -19.04 4.60 23.82
CA PRO A 133 -17.65 4.66 23.39
C PRO A 133 -17.14 3.22 23.27
N LEU A 134 -16.82 2.81 22.04
CA LEU A 134 -16.17 1.53 21.77
C LEU A 134 -14.94 1.39 22.68
N GLY A 135 -14.99 0.41 23.59
CA GLY A 135 -13.95 0.18 24.58
C GLY A 135 -12.60 -0.14 23.95
N LEU A 136 -11.52 0.27 24.63
CA LEU A 136 -10.13 0.02 24.22
C LEU A 136 -9.82 -1.48 24.01
N ASP A 137 -10.60 -2.35 24.63
CA ASP A 137 -10.49 -3.80 24.58
C ASP A 137 -10.80 -4.38 23.19
N MET A 138 -11.59 -3.69 22.35
CA MET A 138 -11.88 -4.13 20.99
C MET A 138 -10.67 -4.02 20.04
N TYR A 139 -9.67 -3.21 20.37
CA TYR A 139 -8.48 -3.01 19.55
C TYR A 139 -7.33 -3.95 19.91
N ILE A 140 -7.40 -4.60 21.08
CA ILE A 140 -6.38 -5.55 21.53
C ILE A 140 -6.68 -6.89 20.89
N ARG A 141 -5.90 -7.25 19.86
CA ARG A 141 -5.96 -8.60 19.28
C ARG A 141 -5.37 -9.59 20.27
N PRO A 142 -6.16 -10.55 20.81
CA PRO A 142 -5.60 -11.59 21.65
C PRO A 142 -4.58 -12.40 20.83
N PRO A 143 -3.45 -12.80 21.43
CA PRO A 143 -2.46 -13.61 20.76
C PRO A 143 -3.10 -14.94 20.31
N LYS A 144 -3.02 -15.24 19.02
CA LYS A 144 -3.53 -16.50 18.47
C LYS A 144 -2.82 -17.67 19.15
N GLY A 145 -3.52 -18.40 20.01
CA GLY A 145 -3.05 -19.62 20.63
C GLY A 145 -2.59 -20.62 19.57
N LYS A 146 -1.29 -20.95 19.58
CA LYS A 146 -0.76 -22.07 18.81
C LYS A 146 -1.37 -23.35 19.40
N LYS A 147 -2.31 -23.98 18.68
CA LYS A 147 -2.67 -25.39 18.91
C LYS A 147 -1.42 -26.24 18.67
N ARG A 148 -0.62 -26.46 19.71
CA ARG A 148 0.40 -27.51 19.75
C ARG A 148 -0.25 -28.73 20.38
N GLY A 149 -0.59 -29.71 19.55
CA GLY A 149 -0.72 -31.09 20.02
C GLY A 149 0.65 -31.53 20.53
N GLY A 150 0.71 -32.05 21.77
CA GLY A 150 1.94 -32.60 22.32
C GLY A 150 2.08 -32.48 23.83
N LYS A 151 1.50 -33.44 24.54
CA LYS A 151 1.91 -34.06 25.82
C LYS A 151 2.63 -33.17 26.85
N ALA A 152 1.89 -32.76 27.88
CA ALA A 152 2.43 -32.18 29.10
C ALA A 152 3.37 -33.16 29.82
N ARG A 153 4.57 -32.68 30.13
CA ARG A 153 5.40 -33.17 31.24
C ARG A 153 5.79 -31.94 32.06
N THR A 154 5.32 -32.00 33.30
CA THR A 154 5.71 -31.25 34.49
C THR A 154 7.21 -30.92 34.56
N GLY A 155 7.50 -29.70 35.00
CA GLY A 155 8.82 -29.29 35.47
C GLY A 155 8.72 -27.94 36.19
N GLN A 156 8.55 -27.99 37.51
CA GLN A 156 8.67 -26.87 38.44
C GLN A 156 10.13 -26.45 38.59
N ASN A 157 10.35 -25.16 38.88
CA ASN A 157 11.31 -24.57 39.84
C ASN A 157 11.71 -23.18 39.34
N SER A 158 11.12 -22.13 39.92
CA SER A 158 11.53 -21.44 41.15
C SER A 158 12.63 -20.42 40.85
N ASN A 159 12.29 -19.14 40.99
CA ASN A 159 12.89 -18.29 42.01
C ASN A 159 12.22 -16.91 41.97
N GLU A 160 11.69 -16.54 43.13
CA GLU A 160 11.30 -15.20 43.53
C GLU A 160 12.33 -14.16 43.10
N ARG A 161 11.87 -12.96 42.71
CA ARG A 161 12.22 -11.68 43.36
C ARG A 161 11.07 -10.71 43.19
N ASP A 162 10.29 -10.56 44.25
CA ASP A 162 9.54 -9.36 44.55
C ASP A 162 10.53 -8.23 44.86
N ASP A 163 10.45 -7.14 44.11
CA ASP A 163 10.89 -5.83 44.59
C ASP A 163 9.88 -4.80 44.11
N ALA A 164 9.02 -4.43 45.05
CA ALA A 164 8.17 -3.28 44.94
C ALA A 164 9.02 -2.03 45.11
N LEU A 165 9.04 -1.14 44.12
CA LEU A 165 9.24 0.27 44.41
C LEU A 165 8.24 1.13 43.64
N VAL A 166 7.56 1.91 44.45
CA VAL A 166 6.65 3.01 44.17
C VAL A 166 7.36 4.10 43.36
N ASN A 167 6.70 4.61 42.33
CA ASN A 167 6.34 6.04 42.23
C ASN A 167 5.77 6.37 40.85
N THR A 168 4.54 6.86 40.87
CA THR A 168 4.17 8.20 40.41
C THR A 168 5.04 8.81 39.31
N THR A 169 4.48 8.91 38.10
CA THR A 169 4.57 10.09 37.21
C THR A 169 3.62 9.82 36.05
N ALA A 170 2.46 10.47 36.04
CA ALA A 170 2.25 11.69 35.27
C ALA A 170 2.32 11.43 33.76
N THR A 171 1.14 11.50 33.13
CA THR A 171 1.03 11.99 31.76
C THR A 171 1.86 13.27 31.61
N PRO A 172 2.52 13.44 30.46
CA PRO A 172 2.15 14.63 29.72
C PRO A 172 1.77 14.28 28.28
N GLU A 173 0.49 14.51 28.00
CA GLU A 173 0.10 15.11 26.74
C GLU A 173 0.94 16.39 26.55
N THR A 174 1.58 16.54 25.40
CA THR A 174 2.25 17.80 25.01
C THR A 174 2.01 17.91 23.51
N THR A 175 0.86 18.45 23.08
CA THR A 175 0.62 19.90 22.89
C THR A 175 1.86 20.62 22.37
N ILE A 176 1.74 21.17 21.17
CA ILE A 176 2.76 21.94 20.47
C ILE A 176 3.24 23.06 21.39
N ALA A 177 4.46 22.94 21.88
CA ALA A 177 5.18 23.98 22.60
C ALA A 177 6.36 24.41 21.73
N THR A 178 6.36 25.69 21.39
CA THR A 178 7.48 26.44 20.81
C THR A 178 8.81 25.98 21.41
N THR A 179 9.67 25.38 20.57
CA THR A 179 11.03 24.98 20.93
C THR A 179 11.82 26.23 21.30
N ALA A 180 12.04 26.44 22.60
CA ALA A 180 12.97 27.45 23.08
C ALA A 180 14.38 26.95 22.74
N THR A 181 14.99 27.54 21.72
CA THR A 181 16.37 27.22 21.32
C THR A 181 17.34 27.79 22.36
N ALA A 182 18.16 26.94 22.97
CA ALA A 182 19.23 27.30 23.89
C ALA A 182 20.59 27.24 23.17
N SER A 183 21.57 28.03 23.63
CA SER A 183 22.93 28.05 23.09
C SER A 183 23.93 27.35 24.01
N CYS A 184 24.95 26.73 23.43
CA CYS A 184 26.01 26.05 24.18
C CYS A 184 26.89 27.04 24.95
N PRO A 185 27.04 26.91 26.28
CA PRO A 185 27.84 27.83 27.09
C PRO A 185 29.36 27.63 26.94
N VAL A 186 29.83 26.51 26.36
CA VAL A 186 31.26 26.22 26.21
C VAL A 186 31.84 26.88 24.95
N CYS A 187 31.11 26.83 23.84
CA CYS A 187 31.61 27.32 22.54
C CYS A 187 30.81 28.50 21.96
N GLY A 188 29.58 28.73 22.43
CA GLY A 188 28.70 29.81 21.94
C GLY A 188 28.21 29.68 20.49
N ALA A 189 28.67 28.68 19.73
CA ALA A 189 28.38 28.53 18.30
C ALA A 189 27.26 27.51 17.99
N PHE A 190 26.86 26.70 18.96
CA PHE A 190 25.84 25.68 18.80
C PHE A 190 24.53 26.12 19.45
N GLU A 191 23.48 26.32 18.64
CA GLU A 191 22.12 26.66 19.07
C GLU A 191 21.16 25.52 18.69
N GLY A 192 20.36 25.06 19.66
CA GLY A 192 19.41 23.98 19.43
C GLY A 192 18.54 23.71 20.64
N ASP A 193 17.79 22.62 20.59
CA ASP A 193 17.00 22.17 21.72
C ASP A 193 17.92 21.78 22.89
N GLU A 194 17.46 21.97 24.13
CA GLU A 194 18.27 21.73 25.34
C GLU A 194 18.93 20.35 25.36
N ALA A 195 18.22 19.31 24.86
CA ALA A 195 18.75 17.96 24.75
C ALA A 195 19.93 17.86 23.77
N ALA A 196 19.88 18.59 22.65
CA ALA A 196 20.98 18.65 21.68
C ALA A 196 22.17 19.43 22.23
N VAL A 197 21.90 20.54 22.93
CA VAL A 197 22.94 21.35 23.59
C VAL A 197 23.64 20.52 24.68
N ALA A 198 22.90 19.76 25.48
CA ALA A 198 23.48 18.91 26.53
C ALA A 198 24.43 17.83 25.96
N HIS A 199 24.03 17.18 24.86
CA HIS A 199 24.89 16.20 24.20
C HIS A 199 26.14 16.84 23.58
N HIS A 200 26.01 18.02 22.98
CA HIS A 200 27.15 18.77 22.45
C HIS A 200 28.11 19.23 23.56
N VAL A 201 27.58 19.69 24.70
CA VAL A 201 28.38 20.07 25.87
C VAL A 201 29.15 18.87 26.43
N ALA A 202 28.53 17.68 26.51
CA ALA A 202 29.21 16.48 26.97
C ALA A 202 30.45 16.14 26.12
N GLN A 203 30.37 16.34 24.79
CA GLN A 203 31.50 16.08 23.88
C GLN A 203 32.72 17.00 24.12
N HIS A 204 32.53 18.20 24.67
CA HIS A 204 33.66 19.09 25.01
C HIS A 204 34.45 18.62 26.24
N PHE A 205 33.87 17.77 27.09
CA PHE A 205 34.52 17.28 28.32
C PHE A 205 35.08 15.85 28.20
N GLU A 206 34.89 15.21 27.05
CA GLU A 206 35.40 13.86 26.76
C GLU A 206 36.73 13.87 25.96
N GLU A 207 37.23 15.05 25.57
CA GLU A 207 38.59 15.25 25.02
C GLU A 207 39.59 15.78 26.06
#